data_AF-A0A2N3YMQ3-F1
#
_entry.id   AF-A0A2N3YMQ3-F1
#
_cell.length_a   1.000
_cell.length_b   1.000
_cell.length_c   1.000
_cell.angle_alpha   90.00
_cell.angle_beta   90.00
_cell.angle_gamma   90.00
#
_symmetry.space_group_name_H-M   'P 1'
#
loop_
_entity.id
_entity.type
_entity.pdbx_description
1 polymer ?
#
loop_
_entity_poly.entity_id
_entity_poly.type
_entity_poly.pdbx_seq_one_letter_code
_entity_poly.pdbx_strand_id
1 'polypeptide(L)'
;MTLQADLDALRDDATLWDGVSDALGTARAECAGLTLSAHELTGVADRNGLVALYEQVRSTVATLFDEGSTSTGDVAAALLDVRHQYQTDDEAARRRLAGAWDPK
;
A
#
# COMPACT_ATOMS: atom_id res chain seq x y z
N MET A 1 -5.67 -21.44 -18.68
CA MET A 1 -5.53 -20.03 -18.26
C MET A 1 -5.11 -19.23 -19.48
N THR A 2 -5.70 -18.05 -19.67
CA THR A 2 -5.37 -17.14 -20.79
C THR A 2 -4.58 -15.96 -20.23
N LEU A 3 -3.69 -15.37 -21.04
CA LEU A 3 -2.94 -14.17 -20.66
C LEU A 3 -3.86 -13.06 -20.11
N GLN A 4 -5.03 -12.88 -20.72
CA GLN A 4 -6.02 -11.91 -20.27
C GLN A 4 -6.50 -12.19 -18.82
N ALA A 5 -6.78 -13.45 -18.48
CA ALA A 5 -7.20 -13.81 -17.14
C ALA A 5 -6.10 -13.55 -16.10
N ASP A 6 -4.84 -13.79 -16.47
CA ASP A 6 -3.70 -13.54 -15.59
C ASP A 6 -3.46 -12.03 -15.39
N LEU A 7 -3.66 -11.20 -16.42
CA LEU A 7 -3.58 -9.74 -16.32
C LEU A 7 -4.73 -9.13 -15.50
N ASP A 8 -5.92 -9.72 -15.57
CA ASP A 8 -7.06 -9.30 -14.76
C ASP A 8 -6.82 -9.69 -13.28
N ALA A 9 -6.26 -10.88 -13.02
CA ALA A 9 -5.85 -11.29 -11.67
C ALA A 9 -4.80 -10.34 -11.07
N LEU A 10 -3.78 -9.94 -11.83
CA LEU A 10 -2.79 -8.96 -11.36
C LEU A 10 -3.42 -7.62 -10.96
N ARG A 11 -4.43 -7.16 -11.71
CA ARG A 11 -5.15 -5.93 -11.39
C ARG A 11 -5.97 -6.09 -10.11
N ASP A 12 -6.66 -7.20 -9.97
CA ASP A 12 -7.53 -7.46 -8.83
C ASP A 12 -6.69 -7.60 -7.54
N ASP A 13 -5.54 -8.29 -7.61
CA ASP A 13 -4.57 -8.37 -6.52
C ASP A 13 -3.98 -6.99 -6.17
N ALA A 14 -3.61 -6.19 -7.17
CA ALA A 14 -3.13 -4.83 -6.94
C ALA A 14 -4.18 -3.97 -6.21
N THR A 15 -5.45 -4.08 -6.62
CA THR A 15 -6.57 -3.36 -5.98
C THR A 15 -6.76 -3.78 -4.53
N LEU A 16 -6.56 -5.08 -4.23
CA LEU A 16 -6.63 -5.58 -2.85
C LEU A 16 -5.51 -5.00 -1.99
N TRP A 17 -4.27 -4.97 -2.50
CA TRP A 17 -3.14 -4.40 -1.78
C TRP A 17 -3.26 -2.89 -1.57
N ASP A 18 -3.80 -2.17 -2.56
CA ASP A 18 -4.09 -0.75 -2.45
C ASP A 18 -5.16 -0.48 -1.37
N GLY A 19 -6.22 -1.29 -1.31
CA GLY A 19 -7.22 -1.21 -0.25
C GLY A 19 -6.65 -1.48 1.15
N VAL A 20 -5.67 -2.39 1.28
CA VAL A 20 -4.95 -2.61 2.54
C VAL A 20 -4.09 -1.39 2.89
N SER A 21 -3.40 -0.81 1.91
CA SER A 21 -2.61 0.41 2.08
C SER A 21 -3.46 1.56 2.64
N ASP A 22 -4.65 1.77 2.07
CA ASP A 22 -5.60 2.79 2.51
C ASP A 22 -6.12 2.54 3.93
N ALA A 23 -6.44 1.29 4.25
CA ALA A 23 -6.89 0.91 5.59
C ALA A 23 -5.81 1.16 6.64
N LEU A 24 -4.54 0.86 6.32
CA LEU A 24 -3.39 1.13 7.19
C LEU A 24 -3.14 2.65 7.33
N GLY A 25 -3.26 3.41 6.25
CA GLY A 25 -3.19 4.88 6.29
C GLY A 25 -4.27 5.49 7.17
N THR A 26 -5.50 4.95 7.12
CA THR A 26 -6.60 5.36 8.00
C THR A 26 -6.31 5.02 9.47
N ALA A 27 -5.86 3.80 9.75
CA ALA A 27 -5.50 3.37 11.10
C ALA A 27 -4.35 4.21 11.69
N ARG A 28 -3.37 4.60 10.86
CA ARG A 28 -2.32 5.56 11.25
C ARG A 28 -2.92 6.89 11.69
N ALA A 29 -3.84 7.46 10.90
CA ALA A 29 -4.46 8.75 11.19
C ALA A 29 -5.29 8.69 12.48
N GLU A 30 -6.04 7.61 12.69
CA GLU A 30 -6.79 7.38 13.92
C GLU A 30 -5.84 7.27 15.12
N CYS A 31 -4.78 6.46 15.01
CA CYS A 31 -3.76 6.32 16.06
C CYS A 31 -3.06 7.65 16.37
N ALA A 32 -2.84 8.49 15.34
CA ALA A 32 -2.28 9.82 15.51
C ALA A 32 -3.18 10.73 16.36
N GLY A 33 -4.51 10.57 16.27
CA GLY A 33 -5.49 11.32 17.04
C GLY A 33 -5.70 10.85 18.48
N LEU A 34 -5.21 9.66 18.84
CA LEU A 34 -5.29 9.10 20.20
C LEU A 34 -4.24 9.71 21.15
N THR A 35 -4.06 11.03 21.19
CA THR A 35 -3.12 11.66 22.13
C THR A 35 -3.76 11.80 23.52
N LEU A 36 -3.03 11.49 24.58
CA LEU A 36 -3.49 11.66 25.96
C LEU A 36 -2.50 12.54 26.72
N SER A 37 -2.98 13.65 27.26
CA SER A 37 -2.17 14.57 28.04
C SER A 37 -2.21 14.24 29.53
N ALA A 38 -1.43 15.00 30.32
CA ALA A 38 -1.47 14.94 31.78
C ALA A 38 -2.86 15.27 32.36
N HIS A 39 -3.73 15.95 31.60
CA HIS A 39 -5.11 16.21 32.00
C HIS A 39 -5.93 14.91 32.04
N GLU A 40 -5.81 14.08 31.00
CA GLU A 40 -6.55 12.82 30.89
C GLU A 40 -5.93 11.70 31.76
N LEU A 41 -4.59 11.64 31.87
CA LEU A 41 -3.88 10.57 32.59
C LEU A 41 -3.59 10.88 34.07
N THR A 42 -3.88 12.10 34.53
CA THR A 42 -3.51 12.71 35.83
C THR A 42 -2.07 13.24 35.92
N GLY A 43 -1.88 14.34 36.66
CA GLY A 43 -0.56 14.95 36.87
C GLY A 43 0.41 14.16 37.77
N VAL A 44 -0.04 13.06 38.39
CA VAL A 44 0.84 12.09 39.07
C VAL A 44 1.40 11.09 38.07
N ALA A 45 0.59 10.68 37.09
CA ALA A 45 1.04 9.82 36.00
C ALA A 45 2.09 10.50 35.12
N ASP A 46 1.91 11.79 34.86
CA ASP A 46 2.89 12.62 34.13
C ASP A 46 4.25 12.66 34.84
N ARG A 47 4.25 12.91 36.16
CA ARG A 47 5.48 12.89 36.97
C ARG A 47 6.20 11.55 37.00
N ASN A 48 5.45 10.45 36.86
CA ASN A 48 6.01 9.10 36.77
C ASN A 48 6.39 8.70 35.33
N GLY A 49 6.27 9.61 34.36
CA GLY A 49 6.64 9.38 32.97
C GLY A 49 5.63 8.61 32.12
N LEU A 50 4.41 8.35 32.63
CA LEU A 50 3.39 7.58 31.92
C LEU A 50 2.94 8.27 30.64
N VAL A 51 2.80 9.59 30.65
CA VAL A 51 2.42 10.38 29.46
C VAL A 51 3.47 10.23 28.36
N ALA A 52 4.76 10.32 28.72
CA ALA A 52 5.85 10.13 27.76
C ALA A 52 5.90 8.71 27.20
N LEU A 53 5.72 7.69 28.04
CA LEU A 53 5.67 6.29 27.61
C LEU A 53 4.48 6.04 26.68
N TYR A 54 3.31 6.59 27.00
CA TYR A 54 2.13 6.49 26.16
C TYR A 54 2.38 7.07 24.78
N GLU A 55 2.91 8.30 24.70
CA GLU A 55 3.22 8.95 23.43
C GLU A 55 4.27 8.18 22.63
N GLN A 56 5.27 7.58 23.30
CA GLN A 56 6.27 6.74 22.62
C GLN A 56 5.63 5.48 22.00
N VAL A 57 4.78 4.78 22.74
CA VAL A 57 4.06 3.60 22.23
C VAL A 57 3.13 3.98 21.09
N ARG A 58 2.31 5.02 21.27
CA ARG A 58 1.39 5.53 20.25
C ARG A 58 2.14 5.89 18.96
N SER A 59 3.24 6.64 19.09
CA SER A 59 4.08 7.00 17.94
C SER A 59 4.66 5.77 17.25
N THR A 60 5.08 4.77 18.00
CA THR A 60 5.65 3.52 17.43
C THR A 60 4.60 2.76 16.65
N VAL A 61 3.39 2.63 17.18
CA VAL A 61 2.26 1.99 16.49
C VAL A 61 1.88 2.75 15.22
N ALA A 62 1.83 4.09 15.29
CA ALA A 62 1.57 4.92 14.10
C ALA A 62 2.65 4.74 13.02
N THR A 63 3.92 4.62 13.40
CA THR A 63 5.01 4.31 12.46
C THR A 63 4.82 2.95 11.80
N LEU A 64 4.44 1.91 12.55
CA LEU A 64 4.22 0.58 11.98
C LEU A 64 3.06 0.57 10.97
N PHE A 65 1.99 1.33 11.21
CA PHE A 65 0.91 1.50 10.24
C PHE A 65 1.38 2.23 8.98
N ASP A 66 2.25 3.23 9.11
CA ASP A 66 2.81 3.97 7.97
C ASP A 66 3.72 3.10 7.10
N GLU A 67 4.63 2.35 7.74
CA GLU A 67 5.52 1.40 7.07
C GLU A 67 4.72 0.31 6.35
N GLY A 68 3.69 -0.22 7.01
CA GLY A 68 2.78 -1.19 6.43
C GLY A 68 2.05 -0.63 5.20
N SER A 69 1.45 0.56 5.33
CA SER A 69 0.75 1.24 4.23
C SER A 69 1.66 1.41 3.02
N THR A 70 2.86 1.98 3.25
CA THR A 70 3.87 2.19 2.20
C THR A 70 4.23 0.86 1.52
N SER A 71 4.57 -0.17 2.30
CA SER A 71 4.97 -1.46 1.75
C SER A 71 3.86 -2.11 0.92
N THR A 72 2.60 -2.00 1.34
CA THR A 72 1.48 -2.56 0.57
C THR A 72 1.15 -1.75 -0.68
N GLY A 73 1.30 -0.43 -0.64
CA GLY A 73 1.18 0.43 -1.82
C GLY A 73 2.25 0.13 -2.86
N ASP A 74 3.49 -0.11 -2.43
CA ASP A 74 4.59 -0.50 -3.33
C ASP A 74 4.32 -1.84 -4.02
N VAL A 75 3.73 -2.81 -3.31
CA VAL A 75 3.31 -4.09 -3.90
C VAL A 75 2.21 -3.88 -4.95
N ALA A 76 1.21 -3.06 -4.65
CA ALA A 76 0.15 -2.74 -5.60
C ALA A 76 0.71 -2.09 -6.88
N ALA A 77 1.61 -1.12 -6.73
CA ALA A 77 2.28 -0.45 -7.85
C ALA A 77 3.10 -1.45 -8.70
N ALA A 78 3.88 -2.32 -8.06
CA ALA A 78 4.68 -3.33 -8.77
C ALA A 78 3.81 -4.30 -9.58
N LEU A 79 2.65 -4.71 -9.07
CA LEU A 79 1.72 -5.59 -9.80
C LEU A 79 1.14 -4.90 -11.03
N LEU A 80 0.80 -3.61 -10.92
CA LEU A 80 0.33 -2.80 -12.06
C LEU A 80 1.43 -2.61 -13.10
N ASP A 81 2.67 -2.35 -12.68
CA ASP A 81 3.81 -2.22 -13.58
C ASP A 81 4.06 -3.50 -14.38
N VAL A 82 4.04 -4.66 -13.71
CA VAL A 82 4.16 -5.97 -14.37
C VAL A 82 3.04 -6.18 -15.40
N ARG A 83 1.79 -5.84 -15.03
CA ARG A 83 0.64 -5.91 -15.95
C ARG A 83 0.84 -5.01 -17.17
N HIS A 84 1.28 -3.78 -16.98
CA HIS A 84 1.54 -2.82 -18.05
C HIS A 84 2.67 -3.29 -18.99
N GLN A 85 3.72 -3.89 -18.44
CA GLN A 85 4.81 -4.45 -19.21
C GLN A 85 4.32 -5.56 -20.15
N TYR A 86 3.53 -6.50 -19.64
CA TYR A 86 2.96 -7.58 -20.47
C TYR A 86 2.05 -7.06 -21.58
N GLN A 87 1.22 -6.06 -21.30
CA GLN A 87 0.36 -5.44 -22.33
C GLN A 87 1.20 -4.80 -23.44
N THR A 88 2.25 -4.07 -23.06
CA THR A 88 3.17 -3.41 -24.00
C THR A 88 3.91 -4.43 -24.87
N ASP A 89 4.37 -5.53 -24.26
CA ASP A 89 5.08 -6.59 -24.96
C ASP A 89 4.17 -7.33 -25.96
N ASP A 90 2.91 -7.58 -25.59
CA ASP A 90 1.93 -8.21 -26.47
C ASP A 90 1.57 -7.29 -27.66
N GLU A 91 1.39 -6.00 -27.43
CA GLU A 91 1.19 -5.01 -28.50
C GLU A 91 2.40 -4.91 -29.43
N ALA A 92 3.61 -4.96 -28.89
CA ALA A 92 4.85 -4.97 -29.68
C ALA A 92 4.99 -6.27 -30.49
N ALA A 93 4.57 -7.42 -29.95
CA ALA A 93 4.55 -8.69 -30.67
C ALA A 93 3.53 -8.66 -31.81
N ARG A 94 2.30 -8.17 -31.56
CA ARG A 94 1.27 -8.00 -32.59
C ARG A 94 1.73 -7.11 -33.74
N ARG A 95 2.37 -5.97 -33.44
CA ARG A 95 2.93 -5.07 -34.46
C ARG A 95 4.00 -5.75 -35.32
N ARG A 96 4.91 -6.51 -34.69
CA ARG A 96 5.95 -7.26 -35.40
C ARG A 96 5.37 -8.32 -36.34
N LEU A 97 4.35 -9.04 -35.89
CA LEU A 97 3.71 -10.10 -36.67
C LEU A 97 2.81 -9.55 -37.79
N ALA A 98 2.12 -8.43 -37.56
CA ALA A 98 1.30 -7.77 -38.58
C ALA A 98 2.14 -7.32 -39.79
N GLY A 99 3.37 -6.82 -39.55
CA GLY A 99 4.29 -6.46 -40.63
C GLY A 99 4.95 -7.65 -41.34
N ALA A 100 4.90 -8.85 -40.78
CA ALA A 100 5.48 -10.06 -41.37
C ALA A 100 4.55 -10.75 -42.39
N TRP A 101 3.27 -10.39 -42.42
CA TRP A 101 2.24 -11.00 -43.27
C TRP A 101 1.73 -10.11 -44.39
N ASP A 102 2.37 -8.97 -44.64
CA ASP A 102 2.07 -8.12 -45.79
C ASP A 102 2.76 -8.69 -47.04
N PRO A 103 2.04 -9.34 -47.98
CA PRO A 103 2.65 -9.88 -49.19
C PRO A 103 3.01 -8.72 -50.13
N LYS A 104 4.25 -8.68 -50.59
CA LYS A 104 4.68 -7.76 -51.65
C LYS A 104 4.03 -8.07 -52.99
#